data_AF-A0A960EV59-F1
#
_entry.id   AF-A0A960EV59-F1
#
_cell.length_a   1.000
_cell.length_b   1.000
_cell.length_c   1.000
_cell.angle_alpha   90.00
_cell.angle_beta   90.00
_cell.angle_gamma   90.00
#
_symmetry.space_group_name_H-M   'P 1'
#
loop_
_entity.id
_entity.type
_entity.pdbx_description
1 polymer ?
#
loop_
_entity_poly.entity_id
_entity_poly.type
_entity_poly.pdbx_seq_one_letter_code
_entity_poly.pdbx_strand_id
1 'polypeptide(L)'
;MSIPTSPTPSSGDESGVRVGFLGPPGTFTEQALLSQPDLAAARLVPYPTMDEVLRATESGEVDVGFVAIENSIEGTVNVTSDVLTFDVDVLIQREVVLNVQQHLLAVPGSTLEDIREVVSIPHATAQVRDFLHASLPKVRTRAANSTAEAARLVAEAGDRSVAAIGNDLAADIYGLEVIAADIEDHPENQTRFVAVAPRNVPAPTGHDKTTIVAFQRADRPGSLLAILQEFAARRINLTRLESRPTKKALGDYCFVLDFEGHIADDVVADCLKGLRTKHGHVKFLGSYPAAGDRSDEVRRAADDAQAEADDWIRSIRDRVRPDD
;
A
#
# COMPACT_ATOMS: atom_id res chain seq x y z
N MET A 1 -53.26 23.68 11.63
CA MET A 1 -52.95 22.29 11.26
C MET A 1 -51.46 22.28 10.96
N SER A 2 -50.67 22.12 12.02
CA SER A 2 -49.21 22.34 12.00
C SER A 2 -48.53 20.99 11.88
N ILE A 3 -47.76 20.81 10.82
CA ILE A 3 -47.00 19.59 10.53
C ILE A 3 -45.80 19.55 11.50
N PRO A 4 -45.60 18.48 12.29
CA PRO A 4 -44.40 18.36 13.11
C PRO A 4 -43.21 18.03 12.21
N THR A 5 -42.17 18.84 12.30
CA THR A 5 -40.84 18.56 11.73
C THR A 5 -40.23 17.34 12.42
N SER A 6 -39.86 16.34 11.63
CA SER A 6 -39.09 15.18 12.07
C SER A 6 -37.79 15.60 12.75
N PRO A 7 -37.34 14.89 13.81
CA PRO A 7 -36.11 15.23 14.50
C PRO A 7 -34.91 14.92 13.59
N THR A 8 -34.01 15.89 13.51
CA THR A 8 -32.65 15.76 12.99
C THR A 8 -31.96 14.59 13.71
N PRO A 9 -31.24 13.69 13.01
CA PRO A 9 -30.49 12.66 13.70
C PRO A 9 -29.42 13.33 14.57
N SER A 10 -29.41 12.93 15.83
CA SER A 10 -28.54 13.44 16.88
C SER A 10 -27.06 13.23 16.53
N SER A 11 -26.31 14.33 16.55
CA SER A 11 -24.84 14.38 16.54
C SER A 11 -24.28 13.78 17.83
N GLY A 12 -24.12 12.46 17.85
CA GLY A 12 -23.68 11.75 19.04
C GLY A 12 -23.04 10.41 18.71
N ASP A 13 -21.92 10.45 17.99
CA ASP A 13 -20.75 9.56 18.16
C ASP A 13 -19.59 9.97 17.19
N GLU A 14 -19.04 11.19 17.35
CA GLU A 14 -18.01 11.75 16.44
C GLU A 14 -16.61 11.84 17.08
N SER A 15 -16.24 10.94 18.00
CA SER A 15 -14.98 11.05 18.75
C SER A 15 -13.90 10.02 18.42
N GLY A 16 -14.12 9.16 17.42
CA GLY A 16 -13.16 8.14 16.99
C GLY A 16 -12.42 8.51 15.70
N VAL A 17 -11.17 8.05 15.57
CA VAL A 17 -10.40 8.11 14.31
C VAL A 17 -11.19 7.38 13.21
N ARG A 18 -11.30 7.98 12.02
CA ARG A 18 -11.94 7.38 10.84
C ARG A 18 -10.88 6.88 9.89
N VAL A 19 -11.01 5.63 9.46
CA VAL A 19 -10.09 5.00 8.51
C VAL A 19 -10.84 4.64 7.23
N GLY A 20 -10.53 5.31 6.14
CA GLY A 20 -11.03 5.00 4.81
C GLY A 20 -10.26 3.84 4.17
N PHE A 21 -10.94 2.90 3.51
CA PHE A 21 -10.29 1.78 2.84
C PHE A 21 -11.08 1.32 1.60
N LEU A 22 -10.43 0.54 0.71
CA LEU A 22 -11.12 -0.04 -0.46
C LEU A 22 -12.09 -1.14 -0.04
N GLY A 23 -13.38 -0.89 -0.23
CA GLY A 23 -14.45 -1.88 -0.11
C GLY A 23 -14.67 -2.70 -1.40
N PRO A 24 -15.72 -3.53 -1.45
CA PRO A 24 -16.71 -3.77 -0.39
C PRO A 24 -16.11 -4.54 0.81
N PRO A 25 -16.85 -4.75 1.91
CA PRO A 25 -16.37 -5.57 3.03
C PRO A 25 -15.93 -6.98 2.59
N GLY A 26 -14.88 -7.51 3.19
CA GLY A 26 -14.25 -8.79 2.86
C GLY A 26 -13.08 -8.69 1.88
N THR A 27 -12.58 -7.49 1.54
CA THR A 27 -11.39 -7.36 0.69
C THR A 27 -10.12 -7.73 1.45
N PHE A 28 -9.05 -8.06 0.72
CA PHE A 28 -7.70 -8.15 1.29
C PHE A 28 -7.24 -6.83 1.92
N THR A 29 -7.72 -5.69 1.42
CA THR A 29 -7.47 -4.38 2.03
C THR A 29 -8.05 -4.30 3.43
N GLU A 30 -9.28 -4.75 3.63
CA GLU A 30 -9.90 -4.78 4.96
C GLU A 30 -9.20 -5.80 5.87
N GLN A 31 -8.86 -6.99 5.36
CA GLN A 31 -8.11 -7.98 6.13
C GLN A 31 -6.75 -7.43 6.61
N ALA A 32 -6.01 -6.76 5.73
CA ALA A 32 -4.74 -6.12 6.09
C ALA A 32 -4.94 -4.99 7.12
N LEU A 33 -6.00 -4.19 6.98
CA LEU A 33 -6.36 -3.15 7.95
C LEU A 33 -6.65 -3.77 9.32
N LEU A 34 -7.49 -4.79 9.37
CA LEU A 34 -7.91 -5.45 10.62
C LEU A 34 -6.75 -6.18 11.32
N SER A 35 -5.68 -6.51 10.61
CA SER A 35 -4.44 -7.03 11.21
C SER A 35 -3.72 -6.02 12.11
N GLN A 36 -4.06 -4.74 12.01
CA GLN A 36 -3.47 -3.65 12.78
C GLN A 36 -4.41 -3.25 13.93
N PRO A 37 -4.11 -3.59 15.20
CA PRO A 37 -5.07 -3.41 16.31
C PRO A 37 -5.54 -1.97 16.50
N ASP A 38 -4.66 -1.00 16.25
CA ASP A 38 -4.98 0.43 16.35
C ASP A 38 -5.93 0.90 15.23
N LEU A 39 -5.75 0.40 13.99
CA LEU A 39 -6.66 0.71 12.89
C LEU A 39 -7.98 -0.05 13.01
N ALA A 40 -7.94 -1.31 13.43
CA ALA A 40 -9.11 -2.15 13.60
C ALA A 40 -10.09 -1.61 14.66
N ALA A 41 -9.58 -0.89 15.67
CA ALA A 41 -10.39 -0.24 16.70
C ALA A 41 -11.02 1.10 16.24
N ALA A 42 -10.66 1.58 15.05
CA ALA A 42 -11.14 2.84 14.51
C ALA A 42 -12.52 2.69 13.84
N ARG A 43 -13.12 3.82 13.44
CA ARG A 43 -14.33 3.81 12.62
C ARG A 43 -13.95 3.54 11.16
N LEU A 44 -14.26 2.34 10.67
CA LEU A 44 -13.92 1.92 9.31
C LEU A 44 -14.95 2.45 8.30
N VAL A 45 -14.47 3.05 7.22
CA VAL A 45 -15.31 3.65 6.16
C VAL A 45 -14.92 3.06 4.81
N PRO A 46 -15.74 2.18 4.21
CA PRO A 46 -15.43 1.60 2.91
C PRO A 46 -15.70 2.61 1.79
N TYR A 47 -14.78 2.68 0.82
CA TYR A 47 -14.90 3.44 -0.42
C TYR A 47 -14.83 2.50 -1.63
N PRO A 48 -15.45 2.86 -2.76
CA PRO A 48 -15.49 2.01 -3.96
C PRO A 48 -14.16 1.98 -4.73
N THR A 49 -13.27 2.97 -4.54
CA THR A 49 -11.98 3.04 -5.25
C THR A 49 -10.86 3.54 -4.34
N MET A 50 -9.61 3.16 -4.67
CA MET A 50 -8.41 3.68 -3.97
C MET A 50 -8.23 5.20 -4.16
N ASP A 51 -8.64 5.75 -5.31
CA ASP A 51 -8.63 7.20 -5.56
C ASP A 51 -9.52 7.94 -4.56
N GLU A 52 -10.75 7.44 -4.35
CA GLU A 52 -11.67 8.04 -3.39
C GLU A 52 -11.16 7.97 -1.95
N VAL A 53 -10.52 6.87 -1.54
CA VAL A 53 -9.86 6.77 -0.21
C VAL A 53 -8.82 7.88 -0.04
N LEU A 54 -7.96 8.07 -1.04
CA LEU A 54 -6.88 9.06 -0.98
C LEU A 54 -7.43 10.49 -0.96
N ARG A 55 -8.43 10.80 -1.78
CA ARG A 55 -9.08 12.12 -1.81
C ARG A 55 -9.85 12.41 -0.52
N ALA A 56 -10.56 11.42 0.02
CA ALA A 56 -11.24 11.54 1.30
C ALA A 56 -10.27 11.79 2.47
N THR A 57 -9.06 11.20 2.39
CA THR A 57 -8.00 11.44 3.36
C THR A 57 -7.44 12.86 3.24
N GLU A 58 -7.17 13.33 2.02
CA GLU A 58 -6.67 14.69 1.79
C GLU A 58 -7.68 15.76 2.25
N SER A 59 -8.97 15.54 1.97
CA SER A 59 -10.04 16.47 2.34
C SER A 59 -10.37 16.48 3.83
N GLY A 60 -9.90 15.48 4.59
CA GLY A 60 -10.24 15.28 6.00
C GLY A 60 -11.62 14.64 6.23
N GLU A 61 -12.23 14.06 5.20
CA GLU A 61 -13.44 13.23 5.33
C GLU A 61 -13.15 11.92 6.09
N VAL A 62 -11.94 11.40 5.98
CA VAL A 62 -11.36 10.40 6.88
C VAL A 62 -10.02 10.90 7.41
N ASP A 63 -9.64 10.42 8.59
CA ASP A 63 -8.41 10.86 9.25
C ASP A 63 -7.19 10.07 8.74
N VAL A 64 -7.43 8.82 8.32
CA VAL A 64 -6.42 7.93 7.72
C VAL A 64 -7.01 7.25 6.49
N GLY A 65 -6.22 7.15 5.42
CA GLY A 65 -6.52 6.29 4.27
C GLY A 65 -5.67 5.03 4.30
N PHE A 66 -6.25 3.87 4.02
CA PHE A 66 -5.56 2.59 3.96
C PHE A 66 -5.69 1.99 2.56
N VAL A 67 -4.57 1.93 1.83
CA VAL A 67 -4.55 1.61 0.40
C VAL A 67 -3.43 0.62 0.04
N ALA A 68 -3.68 -0.23 -0.95
CA ALA A 68 -2.66 -1.10 -1.52
C ALA A 68 -1.78 -0.31 -2.49
N ILE A 69 -0.47 -0.55 -2.45
CA ILE A 69 0.50 0.11 -3.34
C ILE A 69 1.24 -0.86 -4.25
N GLU A 70 1.37 -2.13 -3.85
CA GLU A 70 2.18 -3.11 -4.56
C GLU A 70 1.74 -4.53 -4.21
N ASN A 71 1.77 -5.43 -5.18
CA ASN A 71 1.61 -6.87 -5.02
C ASN A 71 2.82 -7.60 -5.61
N SER A 72 3.28 -8.68 -4.98
CA SER A 72 4.50 -9.38 -5.38
C SER A 72 4.40 -10.09 -6.73
N ILE A 73 3.19 -10.36 -7.23
CA ILE A 73 2.93 -11.00 -8.53
C ILE A 73 2.53 -9.97 -9.59
N GLU A 74 1.62 -9.05 -9.26
CA GLU A 74 1.06 -8.07 -10.20
C GLU A 74 1.88 -6.77 -10.31
N GLY A 75 2.80 -6.55 -9.39
CA GLY A 75 3.59 -5.32 -9.29
C GLY A 75 2.78 -4.16 -8.69
N THR A 76 3.07 -2.94 -9.13
CA THR A 76 2.48 -1.72 -8.57
C THR A 76 0.97 -1.63 -8.80
N VAL A 77 0.24 -1.20 -7.77
CA VAL A 77 -1.15 -0.74 -7.88
C VAL A 77 -1.16 0.64 -8.55
N ASN A 78 -1.24 0.63 -9.88
CA ASN A 78 -1.08 1.80 -10.74
C ASN A 78 -1.94 3.00 -10.35
N VAL A 79 -3.20 2.78 -9.97
CA VAL A 79 -4.13 3.86 -9.58
C VAL A 79 -3.63 4.55 -8.31
N THR A 80 -3.29 3.79 -7.27
CA THR A 80 -2.74 4.36 -6.02
C THR A 80 -1.46 5.14 -6.29
N SER A 81 -0.55 4.58 -7.08
CA SER A 81 0.72 5.23 -7.45
C SER A 81 0.51 6.55 -8.19
N ASP A 82 -0.41 6.58 -9.17
CA ASP A 82 -0.74 7.80 -9.92
C ASP A 82 -1.35 8.87 -9.03
N VAL A 83 -2.34 8.51 -8.20
CA VAL A 83 -3.05 9.48 -7.35
C VAL A 83 -2.10 10.07 -6.32
N LEU A 84 -1.31 9.24 -5.64
CA LEU A 84 -0.24 9.72 -4.73
C LEU A 84 0.77 10.61 -5.46
N THR A 85 1.08 10.31 -6.72
CA THR A 85 2.07 11.07 -7.48
C THR A 85 1.53 12.45 -7.91
N PHE A 86 0.31 12.51 -8.43
CA PHE A 86 -0.15 13.67 -9.20
C PHE A 86 -1.33 14.41 -8.57
N ASP A 87 -2.16 13.75 -7.77
CA ASP A 87 -3.52 14.24 -7.50
C ASP A 87 -3.78 14.64 -6.05
N VAL A 88 -3.02 14.12 -5.08
CA VAL A 88 -3.21 14.41 -3.64
C VAL A 88 -1.90 14.71 -2.91
N ASP A 89 -1.96 15.48 -1.83
CA ASP A 89 -0.86 15.80 -0.93
C ASP A 89 -1.07 15.17 0.47
N VAL A 90 -0.95 13.84 0.50
CA VAL A 90 -0.93 13.04 1.74
C VAL A 90 0.45 12.42 1.95
N LEU A 91 0.76 12.06 3.20
CA LEU A 91 2.01 11.43 3.58
C LEU A 91 1.74 10.00 4.07
N ILE A 92 2.56 9.06 3.61
CA ILE A 92 2.59 7.69 4.13
C ILE A 92 3.09 7.72 5.57
N GLN A 93 2.33 7.07 6.46
CA GLN A 93 2.56 7.02 7.91
C GLN A 93 3.08 5.66 8.37
N ARG A 94 2.77 4.59 7.63
CA ARG A 94 3.14 3.20 7.95
C ARG A 94 2.92 2.33 6.71
N GLU A 95 3.75 1.30 6.55
CA GLU A 95 3.44 0.18 5.63
C GLU A 95 3.00 -1.07 6.39
N VAL A 96 2.18 -1.90 5.72
CA VAL A 96 1.68 -3.18 6.21
C VAL A 96 1.82 -4.19 5.07
N VAL A 97 2.35 -5.37 5.34
CA VAL A 97 2.47 -6.46 4.35
C VAL A 97 1.58 -7.61 4.79
N LEU A 98 0.70 -8.06 3.90
CA LEU A 98 -0.20 -9.19 4.14
C LEU A 98 0.13 -10.31 3.14
N ASN A 99 0.21 -11.55 3.63
CA ASN A 99 0.23 -12.74 2.79
C ASN A 99 -1.17 -12.96 2.20
N VAL A 100 -1.26 -13.05 0.88
CA VAL A 100 -2.51 -13.23 0.16
C VAL A 100 -2.80 -14.72 0.09
N GLN A 101 -3.67 -15.18 1.00
CA GLN A 101 -4.18 -16.55 1.01
C GLN A 101 -5.54 -16.58 0.34
N GLN A 102 -5.70 -17.44 -0.66
CA GLN A 102 -6.93 -17.56 -1.43
C GLN A 102 -7.61 -18.88 -1.10
N HIS A 103 -8.93 -18.83 -0.96
CA HIS A 103 -9.74 -19.98 -0.59
C HIS A 103 -10.90 -20.13 -1.57
N LEU A 104 -11.35 -21.37 -1.75
CA LEU A 104 -12.60 -21.66 -2.42
C LEU A 104 -13.73 -21.59 -1.38
N LEU A 105 -14.60 -20.61 -1.54
CA LEU A 105 -15.72 -20.32 -0.65
C LEU A 105 -17.03 -20.78 -1.29
N ALA A 106 -17.88 -21.48 -0.55
CA ALA A 106 -19.19 -21.89 -1.03
C ALA A 106 -20.25 -21.78 0.07
N VAL A 107 -21.53 -21.88 -0.30
CA VAL A 107 -22.61 -21.84 0.69
C VAL A 107 -22.57 -23.08 1.60
N PRO A 108 -23.08 -22.98 2.84
CA PRO A 108 -22.96 -24.08 3.80
C PRO A 108 -23.46 -25.45 3.32
N GLY A 109 -22.61 -26.46 3.51
CA GLY A 109 -22.85 -27.84 3.11
C GLY A 109 -22.72 -28.13 1.61
N SER A 110 -22.10 -27.23 0.83
CA SER A 110 -21.57 -27.53 -0.50
C SER A 110 -20.32 -28.41 -0.40
N THR A 111 -20.10 -29.27 -1.39
CA THR A 111 -18.83 -30.00 -1.58
C THR A 111 -18.13 -29.62 -2.88
N LEU A 112 -16.87 -30.02 -3.05
CA LEU A 112 -16.14 -29.78 -4.30
C LEU A 112 -16.85 -30.39 -5.52
N GLU A 113 -17.51 -31.53 -5.36
CA GLU A 113 -18.22 -32.23 -6.45
C GLU A 113 -19.44 -31.46 -6.98
N ASP A 114 -20.04 -30.62 -6.13
CA ASP A 114 -21.20 -29.80 -6.46
C ASP A 114 -20.83 -28.66 -7.42
N ILE A 115 -19.58 -28.18 -7.37
CA ILE A 115 -19.17 -26.94 -8.03
C ILE A 115 -19.16 -27.08 -9.57
N ARG A 116 -19.83 -26.14 -10.23
CA ARG A 116 -19.94 -26.00 -11.69
C ARG A 116 -19.51 -24.63 -12.19
N GLU A 117 -19.53 -23.62 -11.32
CA GLU A 117 -19.09 -22.27 -11.62
C GLU A 117 -18.28 -21.70 -10.46
N VAL A 118 -17.19 -20.99 -10.79
CA VAL A 118 -16.35 -20.25 -9.85
C VAL A 118 -16.36 -18.77 -10.23
N VAL A 119 -16.64 -17.93 -9.25
CA VAL A 119 -16.76 -16.48 -9.41
C VAL A 119 -15.57 -15.80 -8.74
N SER A 120 -14.88 -14.91 -9.45
CA SER A 120 -13.89 -14.01 -8.84
C SER A 120 -13.46 -12.91 -9.80
N ILE A 121 -12.59 -12.02 -9.33
CA ILE A 121 -11.86 -11.11 -10.22
C ILE A 121 -10.90 -11.93 -11.12
N PRO A 122 -10.69 -11.54 -12.40
CA PRO A 122 -9.83 -12.30 -13.31
C PRO A 122 -8.42 -12.56 -12.78
N HIS A 123 -7.87 -11.61 -12.02
CA HIS A 123 -6.56 -11.71 -11.39
C HIS A 123 -6.48 -12.88 -10.40
N ALA A 124 -7.41 -12.93 -9.43
CA ALA A 124 -7.51 -14.01 -8.45
C ALA A 124 -7.76 -15.38 -9.11
N THR A 125 -8.52 -15.42 -10.21
CA THR A 125 -8.78 -16.65 -10.97
C THR A 125 -7.53 -17.15 -11.70
N ALA A 126 -6.68 -16.23 -12.17
CA ALA A 126 -5.43 -16.57 -12.84
C ALA A 126 -4.36 -17.10 -11.87
N GLN A 127 -4.45 -16.75 -10.58
CA GLN A 127 -3.52 -17.14 -9.51
C GLN A 127 -3.87 -18.48 -8.84
N VAL A 128 -4.97 -19.14 -9.21
CA VAL A 128 -5.39 -20.44 -8.66
C VAL A 128 -5.60 -21.49 -9.76
N ARG A 129 -4.94 -21.28 -10.91
CA ARG A 129 -5.24 -22.01 -12.15
C ARG A 129 -4.89 -23.48 -12.01
N ASP A 130 -3.79 -23.80 -11.33
CA ASP A 130 -3.35 -25.18 -11.17
C ASP A 130 -4.32 -25.96 -10.29
N PHE A 131 -4.81 -25.33 -9.21
CA PHE A 131 -5.86 -25.91 -8.38
C PHE A 131 -7.16 -26.15 -9.17
N LEU A 132 -7.64 -25.17 -9.93
CA LEU A 132 -8.88 -25.32 -10.73
C LEU A 132 -8.73 -26.43 -11.78
N HIS A 133 -7.59 -26.56 -12.43
CA HIS A 133 -7.35 -27.63 -13.40
C HIS A 133 -7.29 -29.02 -12.74
N ALA A 134 -6.66 -29.13 -11.57
CA ALA A 134 -6.51 -30.40 -10.88
C ALA A 134 -7.81 -30.88 -10.22
N SER A 135 -8.50 -29.98 -9.52
CA SER A 135 -9.64 -30.31 -8.66
C SER A 135 -11.00 -30.13 -9.35
N LEU A 136 -11.10 -29.18 -10.28
CA LEU A 136 -12.36 -28.75 -10.89
C LEU A 136 -12.25 -28.60 -12.43
N PRO A 137 -11.79 -29.62 -13.18
CA PRO A 137 -11.38 -29.48 -14.58
C PRO A 137 -12.48 -29.06 -15.58
N LYS A 138 -13.75 -29.10 -15.17
CA LYS A 138 -14.92 -28.74 -16.00
C LYS A 138 -15.64 -27.48 -15.52
N VAL A 139 -15.08 -26.79 -14.52
CA VAL A 139 -15.70 -25.61 -13.93
C VAL A 139 -15.67 -24.44 -14.90
N ARG A 140 -16.74 -23.65 -14.91
CA ARG A 140 -16.77 -22.37 -15.64
C ARG A 140 -16.30 -21.27 -14.72
N THR A 141 -15.58 -20.28 -15.24
CA THR A 141 -15.21 -19.10 -14.47
C THR A 141 -16.08 -17.91 -14.88
N ARG A 142 -16.57 -17.16 -13.88
CA ARG A 142 -17.36 -15.94 -14.08
C ARG A 142 -16.64 -14.76 -13.42
N ALA A 143 -16.44 -13.69 -14.17
CA ALA A 143 -15.78 -12.50 -13.67
C ALA A 143 -16.69 -11.70 -12.71
N ALA A 144 -16.08 -11.17 -11.65
CA ALA A 144 -16.61 -10.14 -10.76
C ALA A 144 -15.58 -8.99 -10.65
N ASN A 145 -15.96 -7.87 -10.02
CA ASN A 145 -15.08 -6.72 -9.86
C ASN A 145 -14.12 -6.85 -8.67
N SER A 146 -14.36 -7.76 -7.74
CA SER A 146 -13.45 -8.10 -6.64
C SER A 146 -13.71 -9.51 -6.10
N THR A 147 -12.77 -10.05 -5.32
CA THR A 147 -12.94 -11.30 -4.56
C THR A 147 -14.07 -11.18 -3.53
N ALA A 148 -14.15 -10.04 -2.83
CA ALA A 148 -15.20 -9.73 -1.88
C ALA A 148 -16.59 -9.65 -2.52
N GLU A 149 -16.71 -9.01 -3.69
CA GLU A 149 -17.96 -8.99 -4.46
C GLU A 149 -18.35 -10.40 -4.90
N ALA A 150 -17.39 -11.22 -5.34
CA ALA A 150 -17.66 -12.60 -5.71
C ALA A 150 -18.23 -13.42 -4.54
N ALA A 151 -17.64 -13.28 -3.34
CA ALA A 151 -18.17 -13.91 -2.13
C ALA A 151 -19.60 -13.45 -1.82
N ARG A 152 -19.86 -12.13 -1.86
CA ARG A 152 -21.22 -11.57 -1.69
C ARG A 152 -22.21 -12.16 -2.69
N LEU A 153 -21.85 -12.21 -3.98
CA LEU A 153 -22.70 -12.74 -5.05
C LEU A 153 -23.03 -14.22 -4.86
N VAL A 154 -22.09 -15.02 -4.37
CA VAL A 154 -22.31 -16.44 -4.09
C VAL A 154 -23.22 -16.62 -2.89
N ALA A 155 -23.01 -15.86 -1.82
CA ALA A 155 -23.87 -15.88 -0.64
C ALA A 155 -25.32 -15.49 -0.96
N GLU A 156 -25.51 -14.41 -1.73
CA GLU A 156 -26.84 -13.95 -2.17
C GLU A 156 -27.56 -14.94 -3.08
N ALA A 157 -26.82 -15.65 -3.94
CA ALA A 157 -27.40 -16.63 -4.84
C ALA A 157 -27.90 -17.88 -4.11
N GLY A 158 -27.24 -18.30 -3.02
CA GLY A 158 -27.61 -19.50 -2.27
C GLY A 158 -27.44 -20.82 -3.05
N ASP A 159 -26.76 -20.80 -4.19
CA ASP A 159 -26.62 -21.94 -5.10
C ASP A 159 -25.38 -22.77 -4.75
N ARG A 160 -25.60 -24.04 -4.39
CA ARG A 160 -24.54 -24.98 -4.02
C ARG A 160 -23.56 -25.29 -5.14
N SER A 161 -23.94 -25.05 -6.39
CA SER A 161 -23.10 -25.29 -7.57
C SER A 161 -22.18 -24.13 -7.91
N VAL A 162 -22.25 -23.02 -7.16
CA VAL A 162 -21.43 -21.83 -7.38
C VAL A 162 -20.52 -21.61 -6.18
N ALA A 163 -19.23 -21.40 -6.46
CA ALA A 163 -18.24 -21.03 -5.45
C ALA A 163 -17.58 -19.68 -5.80
N ALA A 164 -17.00 -19.02 -4.81
CA ALA A 164 -16.19 -17.83 -4.97
C ALA A 164 -14.73 -18.12 -4.64
N ILE A 165 -13.80 -17.39 -5.24
CA ILE A 165 -12.42 -17.29 -4.72
C ILE A 165 -12.36 -16.05 -3.82
N GLY A 166 -12.03 -16.24 -2.55
CA GLY A 166 -11.97 -15.18 -1.54
C GLY A 166 -10.97 -15.46 -0.42
N ASN A 167 -11.11 -14.75 0.71
CA ASN A 167 -10.31 -14.94 1.91
C ASN A 167 -11.21 -15.32 3.10
N ASP A 168 -10.61 -15.63 4.25
CA ASP A 168 -11.35 -15.97 5.48
C ASP A 168 -12.33 -14.87 5.89
N LEU A 169 -11.92 -13.60 5.81
CA LEU A 169 -12.75 -12.47 6.20
C LEU A 169 -14.04 -12.40 5.38
N ALA A 170 -13.96 -12.60 4.06
CA ALA A 170 -15.13 -12.66 3.20
C ALA A 170 -16.02 -13.86 3.52
N ALA A 171 -15.43 -15.01 3.87
CA ALA A 171 -16.20 -16.19 4.28
C ALA A 171 -17.03 -15.88 5.54
N ASP A 172 -16.42 -15.27 6.54
CA ASP A 172 -17.07 -14.88 7.80
C ASP A 172 -18.17 -13.83 7.58
N ILE A 173 -17.87 -12.75 6.84
CA ILE A 173 -18.81 -11.64 6.60
C ILE A 173 -20.06 -12.13 5.85
N TYR A 174 -19.87 -13.00 4.85
CA TYR A 174 -20.96 -13.43 3.97
C TYR A 174 -21.56 -14.79 4.35
N GLY A 175 -21.12 -15.41 5.44
CA GLY A 175 -21.65 -16.70 5.93
C GLY A 175 -21.37 -17.86 4.97
N LEU A 176 -20.20 -17.87 4.34
CA LEU A 176 -19.75 -18.94 3.45
C LEU A 176 -18.80 -19.90 4.19
N GLU A 177 -18.67 -21.11 3.69
CA GLU A 177 -17.72 -22.12 4.16
C GLU A 177 -16.51 -22.19 3.23
N VAL A 178 -15.33 -22.30 3.82
CA VAL A 178 -14.09 -22.64 3.10
C VAL A 178 -14.13 -24.13 2.77
N ILE A 179 -14.35 -24.47 1.50
CA ILE A 179 -14.40 -25.87 1.02
C ILE A 179 -13.04 -26.34 0.46
N ALA A 180 -12.11 -25.42 0.21
CA ALA A 180 -10.69 -25.67 -0.01
C ALA A 180 -9.88 -24.44 0.40
N ALA A 181 -8.87 -24.64 1.25
CA ALA A 181 -7.98 -23.59 1.75
C ALA A 181 -6.67 -23.51 0.93
N ASP A 182 -5.99 -22.36 1.01
CA ASP A 182 -4.69 -22.06 0.40
C ASP A 182 -4.54 -22.59 -1.03
N ILE A 183 -5.43 -22.16 -1.93
CA ILE A 183 -5.54 -22.66 -3.31
C ILE A 183 -4.71 -21.85 -4.32
N GLU A 184 -3.99 -20.83 -3.88
CA GLU A 184 -3.09 -20.04 -4.72
C GLU A 184 -1.90 -20.87 -5.23
N ASP A 185 -1.54 -20.64 -6.49
CA ASP A 185 -0.42 -21.30 -7.17
C ASP A 185 0.94 -20.85 -6.57
N HIS A 186 0.96 -19.71 -5.88
CA HIS A 186 2.15 -19.10 -5.27
C HIS A 186 1.89 -18.68 -3.81
N PRO A 187 2.24 -19.52 -2.81
CA PRO A 187 2.00 -19.23 -1.38
C PRO A 187 2.74 -18.01 -0.82
N GLU A 188 3.80 -17.57 -1.50
CA GLU A 188 4.58 -16.37 -1.16
C GLU A 188 3.96 -15.08 -1.73
N ASN A 189 2.70 -15.12 -2.20
CA ASN A 189 2.00 -13.94 -2.69
C ASN A 189 1.78 -12.95 -1.55
N GLN A 190 2.27 -11.72 -1.72
CA GLN A 190 2.21 -10.67 -0.72
C GLN A 190 1.67 -9.40 -1.34
N THR A 191 0.80 -8.72 -0.60
CA THR A 191 0.36 -7.37 -0.93
C THR A 191 0.84 -6.40 0.13
N ARG A 192 1.44 -5.32 -0.34
CA ARG A 192 1.91 -4.21 0.48
C ARG A 192 0.89 -3.08 0.45
N PHE A 193 0.50 -2.68 1.64
CA PHE A 193 -0.44 -1.61 1.93
C PHE A 193 0.25 -0.49 2.68
N VAL A 194 -0.33 0.70 2.63
CA VAL A 194 0.12 1.86 3.39
C VAL A 194 -1.05 2.55 4.06
N ALA A 195 -0.81 3.03 5.28
CA ALA A 195 -1.64 4.03 5.92
C ALA A 195 -1.13 5.42 5.52
N VAL A 196 -2.02 6.32 5.11
CA VAL A 196 -1.72 7.70 4.74
C VAL A 196 -2.52 8.67 5.58
N ALA A 197 -1.95 9.84 5.87
CA ALA A 197 -2.61 10.91 6.61
C ALA A 197 -2.09 12.29 6.15
N PRO A 198 -2.85 13.36 6.39
CA PRO A 198 -2.39 14.70 6.06
C PRO A 198 -1.30 15.19 7.03
N ARG A 199 -0.24 15.76 6.45
CA ARG A 199 0.64 16.81 7.04
C ARG A 199 1.63 16.43 8.15
N ASN A 200 1.67 15.19 8.65
CA ASN A 200 2.69 14.76 9.62
C ASN A 200 3.63 13.68 9.06
N VAL A 201 4.87 13.68 9.54
CA VAL A 201 5.84 12.58 9.35
C VAL A 201 6.03 11.92 10.71
N PRO A 202 5.87 10.59 10.81
CA PRO A 202 6.20 9.83 12.02
C PRO A 202 7.62 10.12 12.54
N ALA A 203 7.86 9.82 13.82
CA ALA A 203 9.21 9.83 14.35
C ALA A 203 10.03 8.67 13.75
N PRO A 204 11.35 8.83 13.54
CA PRO A 204 12.20 7.74 13.07
C PRO A 204 12.17 6.59 14.07
N THR A 205 12.08 5.38 13.55
CA THR A 205 12.13 4.14 14.33
C THR A 205 13.51 3.48 14.27
N GLY A 206 14.36 3.91 13.35
CA GLY A 206 15.56 3.16 12.99
C GLY A 206 15.23 1.90 12.20
N HIS A 207 13.97 1.69 11.80
CA HIS A 207 13.54 0.78 10.75
C HIS A 207 12.57 1.45 9.80
N ASP A 208 13.06 2.49 9.13
CA ASP A 208 12.22 3.34 8.30
C ASP A 208 12.50 3.15 6.80
N LYS A 209 11.44 3.41 6.01
CA LYS A 209 11.51 3.68 4.58
C LYS A 209 11.09 5.11 4.32
N THR A 210 11.59 5.66 3.22
CA THR A 210 11.14 6.92 2.66
C THR A 210 10.67 6.71 1.23
N THR A 211 9.53 7.30 0.89
CA THR A 211 9.02 7.32 -0.49
C THR A 211 9.06 8.72 -1.06
N ILE A 212 9.53 8.85 -2.29
CA ILE A 212 9.51 10.10 -3.06
C ILE A 212 9.05 9.86 -4.50
N VAL A 213 8.68 10.95 -5.16
CA VAL A 213 8.62 11.04 -6.62
C VAL A 213 9.70 12.00 -7.10
N ALA A 214 10.67 11.48 -7.84
CA ALA A 214 11.72 12.27 -8.48
C ALA A 214 11.33 12.60 -9.93
N PHE A 215 11.15 13.89 -10.22
CA PHE A 215 10.88 14.36 -11.57
C PHE A 215 12.18 14.71 -12.28
N GLN A 216 12.32 14.31 -13.54
CA GLN A 216 13.45 14.71 -14.36
C GLN A 216 13.31 16.18 -14.79
N ARG A 217 14.43 16.93 -14.82
CA ARG A 217 14.48 18.26 -15.48
C ARG A 217 14.29 18.16 -17.00
N ALA A 218 14.82 17.10 -17.58
CA ALA A 218 14.71 16.78 -18.99
C ALA A 218 14.95 15.28 -19.17
N ASP A 219 14.15 14.63 -20.03
CA ASP A 219 14.43 13.27 -20.47
C ASP A 219 15.60 13.28 -21.45
N ARG A 220 16.75 12.78 -20.99
CA ARG A 220 17.99 12.66 -21.77
C ARG A 220 18.79 11.48 -21.27
N PRO A 221 19.66 10.88 -22.11
CA PRO A 221 20.54 9.80 -21.68
C PRO A 221 21.29 10.15 -20.39
N GLY A 222 21.22 9.25 -19.41
CA GLY A 222 21.87 9.41 -18.11
C GLY A 222 21.05 10.17 -17.05
N SER A 223 19.85 10.69 -17.36
CA SER A 223 19.02 11.41 -16.36
C SER A 223 18.64 10.52 -15.16
N LEU A 224 18.19 9.28 -15.40
CA LEU A 224 17.91 8.33 -14.31
C LEU A 224 19.19 7.95 -13.56
N LEU A 225 20.28 7.66 -14.28
CA LEU A 225 21.57 7.32 -13.64
C LEU A 225 22.01 8.43 -12.68
N ALA A 226 21.86 9.70 -13.07
CA ALA A 226 22.24 10.83 -12.23
C ALA A 226 21.38 10.93 -10.96
N ILE A 227 20.08 10.59 -11.02
CA ILE A 227 19.22 10.45 -9.84
C ILE A 227 19.73 9.31 -8.95
N LEU A 228 19.99 8.13 -9.52
CA LEU A 228 20.45 6.95 -8.77
C LEU A 228 21.83 7.17 -8.13
N GLN A 229 22.69 8.00 -8.73
CA GLN A 229 23.99 8.37 -8.18
C GLN A 229 23.88 9.14 -6.86
N GLU A 230 22.82 9.92 -6.62
CA GLU A 230 22.63 10.61 -5.34
C GLU A 230 22.41 9.61 -4.18
N PHE A 231 21.73 8.50 -4.44
CA PHE A 231 21.54 7.43 -3.47
C PHE A 231 22.80 6.58 -3.31
N ALA A 232 23.38 6.12 -4.43
CA ALA A 232 24.54 5.25 -4.43
C ALA A 232 25.77 5.90 -3.76
N ALA A 233 26.00 7.21 -4.01
CA ALA A 233 27.11 7.95 -3.39
C ALA A 233 27.02 8.01 -1.86
N ARG A 234 25.82 7.81 -1.31
CA ARG A 234 25.51 7.85 0.13
C ARG A 234 25.17 6.47 0.71
N ARG A 235 25.34 5.40 -0.08
CA ARG A 235 24.99 4.01 0.29
C ARG A 235 23.54 3.84 0.77
N ILE A 236 22.62 4.65 0.25
CA ILE A 236 21.20 4.50 0.55
C ILE A 236 20.63 3.37 -0.30
N ASN A 237 20.07 2.34 0.35
CA ASN A 237 19.50 1.20 -0.33
C ASN A 237 18.11 1.54 -0.91
N LEU A 238 17.94 1.39 -2.23
CA LEU A 238 16.64 1.52 -2.87
C LEU A 238 15.90 0.18 -2.80
N THR A 239 14.66 0.20 -2.33
CA THR A 239 13.80 -0.99 -2.24
C THR A 239 12.73 -1.03 -3.32
N ARG A 240 12.43 0.11 -3.95
CA ARG A 240 11.51 0.20 -5.10
C ARG A 240 11.93 1.33 -6.04
N LEU A 241 11.86 1.07 -7.35
CA LEU A 241 12.08 2.07 -8.40
C LEU A 241 11.11 1.79 -9.55
N GLU A 242 10.21 2.73 -9.82
CA GLU A 242 9.22 2.61 -10.88
C GLU A 242 9.14 3.91 -11.70
N SER A 243 9.09 3.81 -13.03
CA SER A 243 8.85 4.97 -13.90
C SER A 243 7.36 5.17 -14.14
N ARG A 244 6.89 6.41 -14.03
CA ARG A 244 5.52 6.85 -14.33
C ARG A 244 5.55 7.94 -15.40
N PRO A 245 4.70 7.86 -16.46
CA PRO A 245 4.58 8.96 -17.41
C PRO A 245 3.94 10.17 -16.74
N THR A 246 4.51 11.37 -16.92
CA THR A 246 4.00 12.61 -16.29
C THR A 246 2.70 13.13 -16.93
N LYS A 247 2.26 12.51 -18.03
CA LYS A 247 1.13 12.91 -18.88
C LYS A 247 1.29 14.28 -19.56
N LYS A 248 2.49 14.91 -19.48
CA LYS A 248 2.78 16.19 -20.15
C LYS A 248 3.21 16.02 -21.60
N ALA A 249 4.08 15.04 -21.88
CA ALA A 249 4.57 14.72 -23.22
C ALA A 249 4.99 13.25 -23.28
N LEU A 250 5.02 12.68 -24.49
CA LEU A 250 5.58 11.34 -24.71
C LEU A 250 7.09 11.38 -24.41
N GLY A 251 7.56 10.45 -23.57
CA GLY A 251 8.95 10.41 -23.11
C GLY A 251 9.22 11.20 -21.82
N ASP A 252 8.25 11.95 -21.29
CA ASP A 252 8.41 12.63 -20.01
C ASP A 252 7.97 11.71 -18.86
N TYR A 253 8.93 11.36 -17.99
CA TYR A 253 8.74 10.44 -16.88
C TYR A 253 9.14 11.05 -15.54
N CYS A 254 8.47 10.62 -14.48
CA CYS A 254 8.95 10.71 -13.12
C CYS A 254 9.21 9.32 -12.56
N PHE A 255 9.96 9.24 -11.47
CA PHE A 255 10.30 7.98 -10.81
C PHE A 255 9.76 7.97 -9.40
N VAL A 256 8.93 6.97 -9.10
CA VAL A 256 8.51 6.66 -7.73
C VAL A 256 9.56 5.76 -7.12
N LEU A 257 10.11 6.19 -5.98
CA LEU A 257 11.25 5.58 -5.32
C LEU A 257 10.90 5.30 -3.87
N ASP A 258 11.13 4.07 -3.43
CA ASP A 258 11.20 3.73 -2.00
C ASP A 258 12.64 3.36 -1.65
N PHE A 259 13.08 3.80 -0.49
CA PHE A 259 14.43 3.54 -0.01
C PHE A 259 14.52 3.51 1.51
N GLU A 260 15.53 2.83 2.03
CA GLU A 260 15.77 2.73 3.46
C GLU A 260 16.29 4.05 4.03
N GLY A 261 15.76 4.43 5.19
CA GLY A 261 16.12 5.65 5.92
C GLY A 261 14.95 6.58 6.12
N HIS A 262 15.12 7.52 7.05
CA HIS A 262 14.13 8.50 7.45
C HIS A 262 14.56 9.92 7.05
N ILE A 263 13.62 10.83 6.79
CA ILE A 263 13.95 12.25 6.46
C ILE A 263 14.66 12.99 7.59
N ALA A 264 14.63 12.44 8.80
CA ALA A 264 15.35 12.95 9.96
C ALA A 264 16.85 12.59 9.92
N ASP A 265 17.24 11.62 9.09
CA ASP A 265 18.63 11.21 8.95
C ASP A 265 19.35 12.20 8.04
N ASP A 266 20.50 12.72 8.48
CA ASP A 266 21.26 13.73 7.73
C ASP A 266 21.62 13.24 6.33
N VAL A 267 21.98 11.96 6.19
CA VAL A 267 22.30 11.32 4.91
C VAL A 267 21.13 11.33 3.93
N VAL A 268 19.90 11.10 4.40
CA VAL A 268 18.68 11.13 3.59
C VAL A 268 18.32 12.57 3.25
N ALA A 269 18.35 13.49 4.22
CA ALA A 269 18.08 14.90 4.00
C ALA A 269 19.04 15.49 2.94
N ASP A 270 20.33 15.16 3.02
CA ASP A 270 21.34 15.61 2.05
C ASP A 270 21.19 14.95 0.67
N CYS A 271 20.72 13.70 0.60
CA CYS A 271 20.34 13.06 -0.65
C CYS A 271 19.20 13.85 -1.33
N LEU A 272 18.11 14.13 -0.61
CA LEU A 272 16.95 14.83 -1.16
C LEU A 272 17.27 16.28 -1.55
N LYS A 273 18.11 16.98 -0.77
CA LYS A 273 18.65 18.30 -1.17
C LYS A 273 19.42 18.21 -2.48
N GLY A 274 20.27 17.19 -2.65
CA GLY A 274 21.01 16.92 -3.89
C GLY A 274 20.09 16.73 -5.09
N LEU A 275 19.08 15.86 -4.95
CA LEU A 275 18.06 15.61 -5.97
C LEU A 275 17.33 16.89 -6.38
N ARG A 276 16.83 17.67 -5.41
CA ARG A 276 16.08 18.90 -5.67
C ARG A 276 16.93 19.98 -6.34
N THR A 277 18.22 20.05 -6.00
CA THR A 277 19.14 21.06 -6.54
C THR A 277 19.60 20.72 -7.97
N LYS A 278 19.75 19.44 -8.31
CA LYS A 278 20.39 19.00 -9.56
C LYS A 278 19.42 18.40 -10.59
N HIS A 279 18.40 17.68 -10.16
CA HIS A 279 17.69 16.71 -11.02
C HIS A 279 16.23 17.04 -11.31
N GLY A 280 15.59 17.90 -10.51
CA GLY A 280 14.25 18.41 -10.79
C GLY A 280 13.40 18.61 -9.55
N HIS A 281 12.08 18.60 -9.75
CA HIS A 281 11.14 18.60 -8.64
C HIS A 281 11.21 17.26 -7.89
N VAL A 282 11.08 17.29 -6.58
CA VAL A 282 10.97 16.08 -5.75
C VAL A 282 9.69 16.24 -4.93
N LYS A 283 8.72 15.35 -5.15
CA LYS A 283 7.56 15.23 -4.27
C LYS A 283 7.93 14.24 -3.16
N PHE A 284 7.87 14.68 -1.92
CA PHE A 284 8.06 13.81 -0.77
C PHE A 284 6.73 13.16 -0.41
N LEU A 285 6.69 11.83 -0.30
CA LEU A 285 5.48 11.08 0.03
C LEU A 285 5.50 10.49 1.44
N GLY A 286 6.55 10.71 2.23
CA GLY A 286 6.63 10.30 3.63
C GLY A 286 7.90 9.53 3.96
N SER A 287 8.26 9.58 5.24
CA SER A 287 9.19 8.66 5.88
C SER A 287 8.43 7.95 6.99
N TYR A 288 8.52 6.63 7.07
CA TYR A 288 7.61 5.83 7.87
C TYR A 288 8.23 4.49 8.27
N PRO A 289 7.73 3.85 9.35
CA PRO A 289 8.21 2.54 9.76
C PRO A 289 7.99 1.51 8.65
N ALA A 290 9.04 0.77 8.32
CA ALA A 290 9.02 -0.36 7.41
C ALA A 290 8.39 -1.58 8.10
N ALA A 291 7.80 -2.47 7.30
CA ALA A 291 7.20 -3.70 7.79
C ALA A 291 8.29 -4.72 8.18
N GLY A 292 8.05 -5.44 9.28
CA GLY A 292 8.90 -6.52 9.79
C GLY A 292 9.98 -6.08 10.78
N ASP A 293 10.55 -7.06 11.49
CA ASP A 293 11.45 -6.84 12.64
C ASP A 293 12.95 -6.81 12.28
N ARG A 294 13.29 -6.87 10.98
CA ARG A 294 14.66 -7.13 10.54
C ARG A 294 15.33 -5.92 9.91
N SER A 295 16.03 -5.09 10.69
CA SER A 295 17.29 -4.46 10.22
C SER A 295 18.08 -3.66 11.28
N ASP A 296 18.05 -4.07 12.56
CA ASP A 296 18.84 -3.40 13.60
C ASP A 296 20.36 -3.48 13.38
N GLU A 297 20.87 -4.61 12.86
CA GLU A 297 22.32 -4.86 12.80
C GLU A 297 23.03 -4.11 11.67
N VAL A 298 22.39 -4.00 10.50
CA VAL A 298 22.97 -3.31 9.33
C VAL A 298 22.98 -1.79 9.54
N ARG A 299 21.99 -1.25 10.26
CA ARG A 299 21.90 0.19 10.56
C ARG A 299 22.91 0.66 11.59
N ARG A 300 23.07 -0.04 12.72
CA ARG A 300 24.06 0.35 13.75
C ARG A 300 25.47 0.53 13.17
N ALA A 301 25.88 -0.38 12.30
CA ALA A 301 27.19 -0.30 11.65
C ALA A 301 27.35 0.91 10.69
N ALA A 302 26.26 1.34 10.04
CA ALA A 302 26.26 2.52 9.17
C ALA A 302 26.23 3.83 9.98
N ASP A 303 25.42 3.87 11.04
CA ASP A 303 25.30 5.02 11.94
C ASP A 303 26.60 5.29 12.69
N ASP A 304 27.27 4.25 13.19
CA ASP A 304 28.56 4.35 13.88
C ASP A 304 29.65 4.94 12.96
N ALA A 305 29.71 4.48 11.70
CA ALA A 305 30.66 4.98 10.71
C ALA A 305 30.41 6.45 10.33
N GLN A 306 29.13 6.86 10.28
CA GLN A 306 28.75 8.24 10.00
C GLN A 306 29.10 9.16 11.18
N ALA A 307 28.82 8.73 12.42
CA ALA A 307 29.18 9.48 13.62
C ALA A 307 30.69 9.70 13.74
N GLU A 308 31.50 8.67 13.45
CA GLU A 308 32.95 8.76 13.41
C GLU A 308 33.42 9.77 12.34
N ALA A 309 32.82 9.73 11.14
CA ALA A 309 33.14 10.67 10.07
C ALA A 309 32.79 12.12 10.44
N ASP A 310 31.64 12.35 11.09
CA ASP A 310 31.20 13.67 11.53
C ASP A 310 32.10 14.23 12.64
N ASP A 311 32.49 13.41 13.62
CA ASP A 311 33.46 13.78 14.64
C ASP A 311 34.82 14.14 14.03
N TRP A 312 35.27 13.35 13.05
CA TRP A 312 36.50 13.66 12.34
C TRP A 312 36.41 14.99 11.58
N ILE A 313 35.32 15.25 10.87
CA ILE A 313 35.09 16.52 10.16
C ILE A 313 34.98 17.70 11.13
N ARG A 314 34.26 17.55 12.25
CA ARG A 314 34.23 18.56 13.33
C ARG A 314 35.64 18.90 13.80
N SER A 315 36.46 17.88 14.08
CA SER A 315 37.84 18.06 14.53
C SER A 315 38.74 18.81 13.54
N ILE A 316 38.43 18.75 12.24
CA ILE A 316 39.13 19.50 11.20
C ILE A 316 38.61 20.93 11.14
N ARG A 317 37.29 21.12 11.18
CA ARG A 317 36.64 22.45 11.14
C ARG A 317 37.04 23.32 12.33
N ASP A 318 37.21 22.74 13.50
CA ASP A 318 37.67 23.45 14.70
C ASP A 318 39.08 24.05 14.55
N ARG A 319 39.84 23.62 13.54
CA ARG A 319 41.17 24.17 13.21
C ARG A 319 41.11 25.38 12.28
N VAL A 320 39.95 25.70 11.74
CA VAL A 320 39.74 26.88 10.91
C VAL A 320 39.78 28.10 11.83
N ARG A 321 40.86 28.89 11.73
CA ARG A 321 40.95 30.16 12.44
C ARG A 321 40.07 31.19 11.72
N PRO A 322 39.32 32.03 12.45
CA PRO A 322 38.72 33.20 11.83
C PRO A 322 39.84 34.12 11.30
N ASP A 323 39.58 34.79 10.18
CA ASP A 323 40.46 35.88 9.72
C ASP A 323 40.39 37.02 10.76
N ASP A 324 41.56 37.47 11.24
CA ASP A 324 41.75 38.61 12.16
C ASP A 324 41.33 39.95 11.52
#